data_AF-A0A1H1FVP1-F1
#
_entry.id   AF-A0A1H1FVP1-F1
#
_cell.length_a   1.000
_cell.length_b   1.000
_cell.length_c   1.000
_cell.angle_alpha   90.00
_cell.angle_beta   90.00
_cell.angle_gamma   90.00
#
_symmetry.space_group_name_H-M   'P 1'
#
loop_
_entity.id
_entity.type
_entity.pdbx_description
1 polymer ?
#
loop_
_entity_poly.entity_id
_entity_poly.type
_entity_poly.pdbx_seq_one_letter_code
_entity_poly.pdbx_strand_id
1 'polypeptide(L)'
;MSRAGSARGAAGWVALLVVAVGLAFWLGSETPTRSARPDGDRLGPQSGQAVAEYLAQARDSLAAAPAAERRWALVSPVAEWTPDEVWDRAAGLDRVGRVLVRVRIPGVATPTATVPPGQSAEGVRAVNELAALAMPGLVADGDRGTAIARVTASRLRAGAPAVIGVVVWGTGEALRSVAGRPGVRSVQVLPREGARFGVSALLPSYRDVSTPGPDDRPVPAR
;
A
#
# COMPACT_ATOMS: atom_id res chain seq x y z
N MET A 1 13.18 67.81 18.76
CA MET A 1 12.25 66.67 18.64
C MET A 1 13.03 65.46 18.15
N SER A 2 13.02 64.39 18.95
CA SER A 2 14.07 63.36 19.04
C SER A 2 13.83 62.20 18.06
N ARG A 3 14.68 62.06 17.03
CA ARG A 3 14.81 60.84 16.20
C ARG A 3 16.03 60.05 16.67
N ALA A 4 15.90 59.30 17.77
CA ALA A 4 17.01 58.44 18.24
C ALA A 4 16.59 57.11 18.90
N GLY A 5 15.31 56.77 18.97
CA GLY A 5 14.83 55.57 19.70
C GLY A 5 14.62 54.30 18.87
N SER A 6 14.37 54.40 17.55
CA SER A 6 13.77 53.28 16.80
C SER A 6 14.77 52.29 16.19
N ALA A 7 16.02 52.70 15.96
CA ALA A 7 17.01 51.86 15.27
C ALA A 7 17.57 50.73 16.16
N ARG A 8 17.74 50.99 17.47
CA ARG A 8 18.22 49.97 18.43
C ARG A 8 17.18 48.88 18.69
N GLY A 9 15.90 49.24 18.69
CA GLY A 9 14.80 48.28 18.81
C GLY A 9 14.72 47.36 17.59
N ALA A 10 14.73 47.94 16.37
CA ALA A 10 14.70 47.15 15.14
C ALA A 10 15.92 46.23 14.98
N ALA A 11 17.13 46.72 15.30
CA ALA A 11 18.34 45.91 15.26
C ALA A 11 18.31 44.76 16.29
N GLY A 12 17.78 45.00 17.49
CA GLY A 12 17.59 43.96 18.51
C GLY A 12 16.60 42.89 18.06
N TRP A 13 15.49 43.29 17.44
CA TRP A 13 14.51 42.36 16.88
C TRP A 13 15.07 41.52 15.73
N VAL A 14 15.84 42.13 14.82
CA VAL A 14 16.50 41.41 13.71
C VAL A 14 17.50 40.40 14.24
N ALA A 15 18.33 40.77 15.22
CA ALA A 15 19.27 39.85 15.84
C ALA A 15 18.56 38.67 16.52
N LEU A 16 17.46 38.93 17.23
CA LEU A 16 16.67 37.88 17.88
C LEU A 16 16.02 36.93 16.86
N LEU A 17 15.54 37.47 15.73
CA LEU A 17 14.95 36.69 14.63
C LEU A 17 16.01 35.81 13.95
N VAL A 18 17.21 36.33 13.70
CA VAL A 18 18.32 35.56 13.13
C VAL A 18 18.74 34.43 14.07
N VAL A 19 18.84 34.70 15.37
CA VAL A 19 19.15 33.66 16.37
C VAL A 19 18.04 32.61 16.43
N ALA A 20 16.77 33.03 16.43
CA ALA A 20 15.64 32.10 16.47
C ALA A 20 15.57 31.22 15.21
N VAL A 21 15.78 31.79 14.02
CA VAL A 21 15.81 31.04 12.75
C VAL A 21 17.02 30.12 12.70
N GLY A 22 18.20 30.58 13.15
CA GLY A 22 19.40 29.76 13.24
C GLY A 22 19.22 28.58 14.20
N LEU A 23 18.60 28.83 15.36
CA LEU A 23 18.31 27.78 16.34
C LEU A 23 17.25 26.80 15.81
N ALA A 24 16.20 27.29 15.15
CA ALA A 24 15.18 26.44 14.53
C ALA A 24 15.76 25.61 13.37
N PHE A 25 16.68 26.18 12.58
CA PHE A 25 17.38 25.46 11.52
C PHE A 25 18.32 24.40 12.10
N TRP A 26 19.10 24.75 13.13
CA TRP A 26 20.00 23.82 13.81
C TRP A 26 19.24 22.67 14.49
N LEU A 27 18.21 23.00 15.29
CA LEU A 27 17.31 22.01 15.89
C LEU A 27 16.60 21.18 14.83
N GLY A 28 16.16 21.78 13.73
CA GLY A 28 15.54 21.07 12.61
C GLY A 28 16.51 20.15 11.86
N SER A 29 17.79 20.50 11.79
CA SER A 29 18.84 19.70 11.17
C SER A 29 19.29 18.53 12.04
N GLU A 30 19.27 18.69 13.37
CA GLU A 30 19.63 17.64 14.33
C GLU A 30 18.43 16.82 14.82
N THR A 31 17.19 17.26 14.56
CA THR A 31 16.00 16.44 14.81
C THR A 31 15.86 15.46 13.65
N PRO A 32 16.27 14.18 13.77
CA PRO A 32 15.96 13.20 12.75
C PRO A 32 14.45 13.21 12.57
N THR A 33 13.99 13.58 11.38
CA THR A 33 12.59 13.36 11.00
C THR A 33 12.29 11.91 11.40
N ARG A 34 11.27 11.69 12.25
CA ARG A 34 10.78 10.33 12.48
C ARG A 34 10.25 9.86 11.14
N SER A 35 11.13 9.31 10.33
CA SER A 35 10.77 8.44 9.26
C SER A 35 10.17 7.23 9.96
N ALA A 36 8.85 7.18 10.04
CA ALA A 36 8.11 5.93 10.20
C ALA A 36 8.29 5.08 8.92
N ARG A 37 9.53 4.95 8.45
CA ARG A 37 9.90 4.06 7.37
C ARG A 37 9.88 2.67 8.02
N PRO A 38 9.01 1.75 7.57
CA PRO A 38 9.13 0.35 7.95
C PRO A 38 10.60 -0.06 7.76
N ASP A 39 11.20 -0.78 8.70
CA ASP A 39 12.61 -1.16 8.74
C ASP A 39 13.06 -1.85 7.43
N GLY A 40 13.33 -1.11 6.34
CA GLY A 40 13.81 -1.58 5.03
C GLY A 40 12.93 -2.61 4.27
N ASP A 41 12.11 -3.35 4.98
CA ASP A 41 11.44 -4.55 4.53
C ASP A 41 10.14 -4.18 3.84
N ARG A 42 9.94 -4.77 2.66
CA ARG A 42 8.80 -4.45 1.82
C ARG A 42 8.36 -5.66 1.02
N LEU A 43 7.05 -5.82 0.92
CA LEU A 43 6.43 -6.73 -0.04
C LEU A 43 5.90 -5.92 -1.22
N GLY A 44 6.09 -6.43 -2.43
CA GLY A 44 5.64 -5.79 -3.66
C GLY A 44 6.75 -5.25 -4.56
N PRO A 45 6.40 -4.90 -5.81
CA PRO A 45 7.33 -4.34 -6.80
C PRO A 45 7.72 -2.89 -6.49
N GLN A 46 8.94 -2.51 -6.86
CA GLN A 46 9.40 -1.11 -6.75
C GLN A 46 8.79 -0.27 -7.87
N SER A 47 8.59 1.01 -7.62
CA SER A 47 8.11 1.91 -8.66
C SER A 47 9.11 1.90 -9.82
N GLY A 48 8.64 1.62 -11.03
CA GLY A 48 9.52 1.50 -12.20
C GLY A 48 10.26 0.17 -12.33
N GLN A 49 10.08 -0.78 -11.40
CA GLN A 49 10.70 -2.10 -11.51
C GLN A 49 10.11 -2.89 -12.67
N ALA A 50 10.97 -3.56 -13.42
CA ALA A 50 10.54 -4.52 -14.43
C ALA A 50 9.76 -5.66 -13.75
N VAL A 51 8.59 -5.99 -14.28
CA VAL A 51 7.72 -7.02 -13.71
C VAL A 51 8.41 -8.39 -13.74
N ALA A 52 9.15 -8.69 -14.81
CA ALA A 52 9.92 -9.94 -14.90
C ALA A 52 10.96 -10.08 -13.79
N GLU A 53 11.66 -8.97 -13.46
CA GLU A 53 12.64 -8.90 -12.38
C GLU A 53 11.97 -9.12 -11.02
N TYR A 54 10.86 -8.43 -10.76
CA TYR A 54 10.09 -8.63 -9.52
C TYR A 54 9.61 -10.08 -9.37
N LEU A 55 9.09 -10.69 -10.44
CA LEU A 55 8.62 -12.08 -10.41
C LEU A 55 9.76 -13.07 -10.15
N ALA A 56 10.97 -12.81 -10.66
CA ALA A 56 12.15 -13.61 -10.33
C ALA A 56 12.49 -13.49 -8.84
N GLN A 57 12.57 -12.25 -8.31
CA GLN A 57 12.85 -12.00 -6.89
C GLN A 57 11.81 -12.63 -5.95
N ALA A 58 10.53 -12.60 -6.33
CA ALA A 58 9.47 -13.25 -5.56
C ALA A 58 9.64 -14.78 -5.52
N ARG A 59 10.01 -15.39 -6.65
CA ARG A 59 10.30 -16.84 -6.71
C ARG A 59 11.52 -17.19 -5.86
N ASP A 60 12.58 -16.40 -5.95
CA ASP A 60 13.81 -16.63 -5.18
C ASP A 60 13.55 -16.51 -3.67
N SER A 61 12.75 -15.51 -3.25
CA SER A 61 12.42 -15.36 -1.83
C SER A 61 11.52 -16.47 -1.29
N LEU A 62 10.61 -17.00 -2.13
CA LEU A 62 9.82 -18.18 -1.80
C LEU A 62 10.66 -19.46 -1.72
N ALA A 63 11.60 -19.64 -2.64
CA ALA A 63 12.50 -20.80 -2.65
C ALA A 63 13.45 -20.79 -1.44
N ALA A 64 13.89 -19.61 -1.01
CA ALA A 64 14.73 -19.44 0.17
C ALA A 64 13.98 -19.56 1.51
N ALA A 65 12.64 -19.56 1.51
CA ALA A 65 11.84 -19.61 2.74
C ALA A 65 11.97 -20.98 3.43
N PRO A 66 12.41 -21.04 4.71
CA PRO A 66 12.53 -22.30 5.43
C PRO A 66 11.16 -23.01 5.53
N ALA A 67 11.16 -24.33 5.31
CA ALA A 67 9.92 -25.08 5.12
C ALA A 67 8.97 -25.01 6.32
N ALA A 68 9.49 -25.13 7.55
CA ALA A 68 8.72 -25.16 8.79
C ALA A 68 8.55 -23.79 9.46
N GLU A 69 9.31 -22.77 9.03
CA GLU A 69 9.23 -21.44 9.64
C GLU A 69 8.11 -20.63 9.01
N ARG A 70 7.46 -19.82 9.85
CA ARG A 70 6.34 -18.98 9.43
C ARG A 70 6.85 -17.63 8.98
N ARG A 71 6.36 -17.16 7.84
CA ARG A 71 6.80 -15.89 7.25
C ARG A 71 5.60 -15.12 6.71
N TRP A 72 5.72 -13.79 6.73
CA TRP A 72 4.77 -12.92 6.04
C TRP A 72 5.05 -13.02 4.55
N ALA A 73 3.99 -13.13 3.76
CA ALA A 73 4.12 -13.17 2.31
C ALA A 73 3.02 -12.34 1.65
N LEU A 74 3.32 -11.84 0.45
CA LEU A 74 2.35 -11.19 -0.43
C LEU A 74 2.01 -12.16 -1.55
N VAL A 75 0.74 -12.53 -1.62
CA VAL A 75 0.15 -13.28 -2.74
C VAL A 75 -0.42 -12.26 -3.71
N SER A 76 0.12 -12.24 -4.94
CA SER A 76 -0.35 -11.38 -6.02
C SER A 76 -1.15 -12.23 -7.01
N PRO A 77 -2.36 -11.82 -7.40
CA PRO A 77 -3.20 -12.60 -8.30
C PRO A 77 -2.91 -12.26 -9.78
N VAL A 78 -3.27 -13.18 -10.68
CA VAL A 78 -3.15 -12.96 -12.15
C VAL A 78 -4.21 -11.97 -12.66
N ALA A 79 -5.41 -12.03 -12.07
CA ALA A 79 -6.54 -11.13 -12.28
C ALA A 79 -7.14 -10.78 -10.93
N GLU A 80 -7.89 -9.69 -10.82
CA GLU A 80 -8.55 -9.29 -9.57
C GLU A 80 -9.43 -10.44 -9.04
N TRP A 81 -9.27 -10.78 -7.76
CA TRP A 81 -10.10 -11.80 -7.10
C TRP A 81 -11.32 -11.18 -6.42
N THR A 82 -12.32 -12.02 -6.18
CA THR A 82 -13.42 -11.76 -5.24
C THR A 82 -13.00 -12.06 -3.79
N PRO A 83 -13.72 -11.56 -2.78
CA PRO A 83 -13.48 -11.92 -1.39
C PRO A 83 -13.58 -13.42 -1.09
N ASP A 84 -14.56 -14.14 -1.64
CA ASP A 84 -14.70 -15.59 -1.40
C ASP A 84 -13.50 -16.37 -1.96
N GLU A 85 -13.03 -15.97 -3.13
CA GLU A 85 -11.82 -16.51 -3.76
C GLU A 85 -10.55 -16.34 -2.92
N VAL A 86 -10.46 -15.28 -2.11
CA VAL A 86 -9.34 -15.07 -1.17
C VAL A 86 -9.36 -16.13 -0.09
N TRP A 87 -10.52 -16.44 0.48
CA TRP A 87 -10.64 -17.41 1.56
C TRP A 87 -10.25 -18.81 1.10
N ASP A 88 -10.79 -19.23 -0.06
CA ASP A 88 -10.49 -20.54 -0.64
C ASP A 88 -9.00 -20.66 -1.00
N ARG A 89 -8.42 -19.62 -1.61
CA ARG A 89 -7.00 -19.62 -1.99
C ARG A 89 -6.05 -19.39 -0.83
N ALA A 90 -6.54 -18.94 0.32
CA ALA A 90 -5.74 -18.86 1.55
C ALA A 90 -5.84 -20.13 2.41
N ALA A 91 -6.66 -21.12 2.03
CA ALA A 91 -6.82 -22.36 2.79
C ALA A 91 -5.46 -23.04 3.08
N GLY A 92 -5.25 -23.47 4.32
CA GLY A 92 -3.99 -24.09 4.77
C GLY A 92 -2.90 -23.09 5.22
N LEU A 93 -3.16 -21.79 5.15
CA LEU A 93 -2.34 -20.76 5.79
C LEU A 93 -2.86 -20.46 7.20
N ASP A 94 -1.97 -19.96 8.06
CA ASP A 94 -2.31 -19.66 9.45
C ASP A 94 -3.18 -18.40 9.56
N ARG A 95 -2.96 -17.40 8.70
CA ARG A 95 -3.66 -16.11 8.79
C ARG A 95 -3.69 -15.32 7.49
N VAL A 96 -4.83 -14.69 7.22
CA VAL A 96 -4.96 -13.56 6.29
C VAL A 96 -4.77 -12.27 7.09
N GLY A 97 -3.64 -11.60 6.90
CA GLY A 97 -3.26 -10.39 7.65
C GLY A 97 -3.89 -9.12 7.09
N ARG A 98 -3.77 -8.91 5.77
CA ARG A 98 -4.30 -7.74 5.07
C ARG A 98 -4.74 -8.11 3.66
N VAL A 99 -5.81 -7.50 3.18
CA VAL A 99 -6.29 -7.63 1.80
C VAL A 99 -6.15 -6.28 1.13
N LEU A 100 -5.49 -6.24 -0.03
CA LEU A 100 -5.30 -5.05 -0.84
C LEU A 100 -6.39 -5.02 -1.89
N VAL A 101 -7.22 -3.98 -1.85
CA VAL A 101 -8.43 -3.84 -2.66
C VAL A 101 -8.31 -2.60 -3.53
N ARG A 102 -8.51 -2.76 -4.83
CA ARG A 102 -8.54 -1.67 -5.81
C ARG A 102 -9.48 -2.03 -6.95
N VAL A 103 -10.45 -1.17 -7.22
CA VAL A 103 -11.27 -1.27 -8.43
C VAL A 103 -10.49 -0.75 -9.62
N ARG A 104 -10.44 -1.53 -10.69
CA ARG A 104 -9.83 -1.10 -11.95
C ARG A 104 -10.83 -0.26 -12.76
N ILE A 105 -10.40 0.95 -13.13
CA ILE A 105 -11.08 1.83 -14.08
C ILE A 105 -10.04 2.29 -15.10
N PRO A 106 -10.12 1.86 -16.37
CA PRO A 106 -9.13 2.23 -17.38
C PRO A 106 -8.98 3.76 -17.53
N GLY A 107 -7.73 4.24 -17.44
CA GLY A 107 -7.41 5.67 -17.56
C GLY A 107 -7.81 6.53 -16.35
N VAL A 108 -8.12 5.91 -15.21
CA VAL A 108 -8.45 6.59 -13.96
C VAL A 108 -7.57 6.05 -12.82
N ALA A 109 -6.89 6.94 -12.11
CA ALA A 109 -6.07 6.61 -10.95
C ALA A 109 -6.94 6.32 -9.71
N THR A 110 -7.42 5.08 -9.61
CA THR A 110 -8.14 4.61 -8.42
C THR A 110 -7.20 4.31 -7.24
N PRO A 111 -7.60 4.66 -5.99
CA PRO A 111 -6.79 4.37 -4.82
C PRO A 111 -6.81 2.88 -4.47
N THR A 112 -5.84 2.44 -3.65
CA THR A 112 -5.81 1.09 -3.08
C THR A 112 -6.14 1.16 -1.59
N ALA A 113 -7.19 0.46 -1.16
CA ALA A 113 -7.48 0.24 0.25
C ALA A 113 -6.68 -0.97 0.78
N THR A 114 -6.18 -0.86 2.00
CA THR A 114 -5.55 -1.98 2.71
C THR A 114 -6.43 -2.34 3.91
N VAL A 115 -7.09 -3.49 3.85
CA VAL A 115 -8.12 -3.88 4.83
C VAL A 115 -7.62 -5.05 5.68
N PRO A 116 -7.61 -4.94 7.02
CA PRO A 116 -7.37 -6.08 7.90
C PRO A 116 -8.68 -6.88 8.14
N PRO A 117 -8.82 -8.12 7.66
CA PRO A 117 -10.11 -8.84 7.65
C PRO A 117 -10.43 -9.58 8.97
N GLY A 118 -9.70 -9.37 10.06
CA GLY A 118 -10.07 -9.96 11.37
C GLY A 118 -9.91 -11.49 11.53
N GLN A 119 -9.19 -12.18 10.63
CA GLN A 119 -8.91 -13.63 10.70
C GLN A 119 -10.16 -14.54 10.62
N SER A 120 -11.25 -14.09 9.99
CA SER A 120 -12.46 -14.91 9.77
C SER A 120 -12.91 -14.88 8.32
N ALA A 121 -13.69 -15.87 7.91
CA ALA A 121 -14.29 -15.93 6.58
C ALA A 121 -15.25 -14.75 6.38
N GLU A 122 -16.05 -14.42 7.39
CA GLU A 122 -16.97 -13.29 7.39
C GLU A 122 -16.23 -11.96 7.22
N GLY A 123 -15.10 -11.80 7.92
CA GLY A 123 -14.29 -10.59 7.82
C GLY A 123 -13.58 -10.47 6.48
N VAL A 124 -13.18 -11.59 5.86
CA VAL A 124 -12.71 -11.60 4.47
C VAL A 124 -13.84 -11.21 3.52
N ARG A 125 -15.05 -11.75 3.66
CA ARG A 125 -16.20 -11.34 2.81
C ARG A 125 -16.54 -9.86 2.94
N ALA A 126 -16.35 -9.28 4.13
CA ALA A 126 -16.61 -7.86 4.39
C ALA A 126 -15.58 -6.89 3.79
N VAL A 127 -14.45 -7.36 3.24
CA VAL A 127 -13.35 -6.46 2.79
C VAL A 127 -13.79 -5.46 1.73
N ASN A 128 -14.72 -5.83 0.84
CA ASN A 128 -15.23 -4.90 -0.18
C ASN A 128 -16.05 -3.77 0.46
N GLU A 129 -16.90 -4.06 1.45
CA GLU A 129 -17.65 -3.01 2.15
C GLU A 129 -16.73 -2.11 2.97
N LEU A 130 -15.77 -2.70 3.69
CA LEU A 130 -14.78 -1.94 4.47
C LEU A 130 -13.93 -1.05 3.57
N ALA A 131 -13.50 -1.55 2.40
CA ALA A 131 -12.80 -0.75 1.41
C ALA A 131 -13.70 0.37 0.86
N ALA A 132 -14.97 0.08 0.56
CA ALA A 132 -15.93 1.07 0.07
C ALA A 132 -16.13 2.22 1.06
N LEU A 133 -16.20 1.92 2.36
CA LEU A 133 -16.30 2.91 3.45
C LEU A 133 -15.04 3.77 3.56
N ALA A 134 -13.86 3.21 3.29
CA ALA A 134 -12.60 3.94 3.36
C ALA A 134 -12.34 4.88 2.17
N MET A 135 -12.98 4.65 1.01
CA MET A 135 -12.69 5.37 -0.24
C MET A 135 -12.65 6.90 -0.12
N PRO A 136 -13.58 7.58 0.56
CA PRO A 136 -13.55 9.04 0.67
C PRO A 136 -12.27 9.59 1.31
N GLY A 137 -11.65 8.84 2.22
CA GLY A 137 -10.39 9.24 2.88
C GLY A 137 -9.12 8.85 2.12
N LEU A 138 -9.24 8.15 0.98
CA LEU A 138 -8.10 7.67 0.19
C LEU A 138 -7.91 8.42 -1.12
N VAL A 139 -8.89 9.22 -1.53
CA VAL A 139 -8.83 10.03 -2.76
C VAL A 139 -8.31 11.43 -2.46
N ALA A 140 -7.76 12.10 -3.48
CA ALA A 140 -7.44 13.51 -3.39
C ALA A 140 -8.72 14.35 -3.28
N ASP A 141 -8.62 15.53 -2.66
CA ASP A 141 -9.74 16.46 -2.55
C ASP A 141 -10.22 16.97 -3.92
N GLY A 142 -11.50 17.34 -3.99
CA GLY A 142 -12.14 17.92 -5.18
C GLY A 142 -13.13 17.00 -5.90
N ASP A 143 -13.75 17.53 -6.96
CA ASP A 143 -14.87 16.88 -7.65
C ASP A 143 -14.46 15.55 -8.30
N ARG A 144 -13.27 15.50 -8.90
CA ARG A 144 -12.74 14.27 -9.52
C ARG A 144 -12.52 13.18 -8.47
N GLY A 145 -11.87 13.50 -7.35
CA GLY A 145 -11.66 12.56 -6.25
C GLY A 145 -12.97 12.04 -5.67
N THR A 146 -13.93 12.95 -5.43
CA THR A 146 -15.28 12.60 -4.98
C THR A 146 -15.98 11.65 -5.95
N ALA A 147 -15.87 11.91 -7.26
CA ALA A 147 -16.42 11.03 -8.29
C ALA A 147 -15.74 9.65 -8.28
N ILE A 148 -14.40 9.60 -8.17
CA ILE A 148 -13.62 8.35 -8.09
C ILE A 148 -14.03 7.53 -6.86
N ALA A 149 -14.14 8.16 -5.69
CA ALA A 149 -14.57 7.50 -4.46
C ALA A 149 -15.98 6.91 -4.61
N ARG A 150 -16.91 7.68 -5.19
CA ARG A 150 -18.31 7.26 -5.41
C ARG A 150 -18.40 6.04 -6.33
N VAL A 151 -17.79 6.10 -7.51
CA VAL A 151 -17.82 4.99 -8.49
C VAL A 151 -17.12 3.75 -7.93
N THR A 152 -15.99 3.93 -7.25
CA THR A 152 -15.22 2.82 -6.65
C THR A 152 -16.02 2.14 -5.56
N ALA A 153 -16.59 2.91 -4.62
CA ALA A 153 -17.42 2.37 -3.55
C ALA A 153 -18.65 1.65 -4.10
N SER A 154 -19.31 2.20 -5.13
CA SER A 154 -20.44 1.55 -5.80
C SER A 154 -20.08 0.18 -6.38
N ARG A 155 -18.95 0.08 -7.09
CA ARG A 155 -18.52 -1.19 -7.72
C ARG A 155 -18.08 -2.24 -6.69
N LEU A 156 -17.44 -1.81 -5.60
CA LEU A 156 -17.10 -2.70 -4.49
C LEU A 156 -18.35 -3.30 -3.84
N ARG A 157 -19.37 -2.47 -3.59
CA ARG A 157 -20.66 -2.92 -3.03
C ARG A 157 -21.45 -3.82 -3.98
N ALA A 158 -21.27 -3.64 -5.28
CA ALA A 158 -21.84 -4.52 -6.30
C ALA A 158 -21.10 -5.88 -6.40
N GLY A 159 -20.06 -6.11 -5.60
CA GLY A 159 -19.33 -7.39 -5.58
C GLY A 159 -18.34 -7.56 -6.73
N ALA A 160 -17.91 -6.48 -7.40
CA ALA A 160 -16.90 -6.57 -8.44
C ALA A 160 -15.59 -7.18 -7.89
N PRO A 161 -14.93 -8.08 -8.64
CA PRO A 161 -13.58 -8.52 -8.30
C PRO A 161 -12.64 -7.31 -8.20
N ALA A 162 -12.00 -7.14 -7.05
CA ALA A 162 -11.20 -5.96 -6.74
C ALA A 162 -9.99 -6.28 -5.85
N VAL A 163 -9.80 -7.53 -5.43
CA VAL A 163 -8.64 -7.91 -4.63
C VAL A 163 -7.42 -8.05 -5.55
N ILE A 164 -6.41 -7.22 -5.28
CA ILE A 164 -5.17 -7.12 -6.06
C ILE A 164 -3.94 -7.64 -5.31
N GLY A 165 -4.12 -8.06 -4.06
CA GLY A 165 -3.05 -8.67 -3.27
C GLY A 165 -3.55 -9.10 -1.90
N VAL A 166 -2.92 -10.14 -1.35
CA VAL A 166 -3.26 -10.68 -0.03
C VAL A 166 -1.97 -10.88 0.77
N VAL A 167 -1.88 -10.23 1.92
CA VAL A 167 -0.78 -10.44 2.87
C VAL A 167 -1.19 -11.58 3.81
N VAL A 168 -0.41 -12.64 3.80
CA VAL A 168 -0.68 -13.88 4.53
C VAL A 168 0.48 -14.26 5.44
N TRP A 169 0.19 -15.06 6.45
CA TRP A 169 1.16 -15.67 7.34
C TRP A 169 1.01 -17.19 7.29
N GLY A 170 2.12 -17.90 7.12
CA GLY A 170 2.14 -19.35 7.06
C GLY A 170 3.55 -19.89 6.88
N THR A 171 3.70 -21.21 6.95
CA THR A 171 4.99 -21.88 6.77
C THR A 171 5.51 -21.76 5.33
N GLY A 172 6.82 -21.83 5.13
CA GLY A 172 7.41 -21.83 3.78
C GLY A 172 6.84 -22.93 2.88
N GLU A 173 6.51 -24.09 3.43
CA GLU A 173 5.82 -25.16 2.71
C GLU A 173 4.38 -24.80 2.30
N ALA A 174 3.58 -24.26 3.21
CA ALA A 174 2.22 -23.83 2.91
C ALA A 174 2.20 -22.70 1.86
N LEU A 175 3.16 -21.77 1.93
CA LEU A 175 3.33 -20.70 0.96
C LEU A 175 3.68 -21.24 -0.44
N ARG A 176 4.51 -22.29 -0.53
CA ARG A 176 4.80 -22.99 -1.80
C ARG A 176 3.57 -23.69 -2.35
N SER A 177 2.74 -24.30 -1.50
CA SER A 177 1.45 -24.88 -1.93
C SER A 177 0.52 -23.81 -2.53
N VAL A 178 0.44 -22.63 -1.89
CA VAL A 178 -0.36 -21.49 -2.41
C VAL A 178 0.17 -21.01 -3.76
N ALA A 179 1.50 -20.92 -3.93
CA ALA A 179 2.10 -20.50 -5.19
C ALA A 179 1.75 -21.40 -6.39
N GLY A 180 1.45 -22.68 -6.14
CA GLY A 180 1.00 -23.63 -7.17
C GLY A 180 -0.49 -23.54 -7.53
N ARG A 181 -1.28 -22.68 -6.87
CA ARG A 181 -2.74 -22.61 -7.08
C ARG A 181 -3.10 -21.82 -8.35
N PRO A 182 -4.18 -22.21 -9.06
CA PRO A 182 -4.68 -21.45 -10.20
C PRO A 182 -4.99 -19.99 -9.85
N GLY A 183 -4.54 -19.07 -10.73
CA GLY A 183 -4.78 -17.64 -10.59
C GLY A 183 -3.82 -16.91 -9.65
N VAL A 184 -2.85 -17.59 -9.04
CA VAL A 184 -1.74 -16.97 -8.30
C VAL A 184 -0.63 -16.59 -9.27
N ARG A 185 -0.25 -15.32 -9.28
CA ARG A 185 0.81 -14.79 -10.16
C ARG A 185 2.18 -14.85 -9.50
N SER A 186 2.24 -14.54 -8.22
CA SER A 186 3.47 -14.62 -7.42
C SER A 186 3.16 -14.73 -5.94
N VAL A 187 4.05 -15.39 -5.21
CA VAL A 187 4.12 -15.32 -3.76
C VAL A 187 5.49 -14.79 -3.40
N GLN A 188 5.57 -13.60 -2.82
CA GLN A 188 6.82 -13.03 -2.32
C GLN A 188 6.85 -13.18 -0.82
N VAL A 189 7.89 -13.84 -0.30
CA VAL A 189 8.09 -14.04 1.13
C VAL A 189 9.01 -12.95 1.69
N LEU A 190 8.69 -12.47 2.89
CA LEU A 190 9.52 -11.52 3.63
C LEU A 190 10.79 -12.23 4.14
N PRO A 191 11.99 -11.67 3.91
CA PRO A 191 13.25 -12.34 4.22
C PRO A 191 13.50 -12.50 5.73
N ARG A 192 12.94 -11.61 6.57
CA ARG A 192 13.10 -11.64 8.03
C ARG A 192 11.75 -11.88 8.72
N GLU A 193 11.82 -12.47 9.92
CA GLU A 193 10.66 -12.49 10.82
C GLU A 193 10.47 -11.09 11.40
N GLY A 194 9.23 -10.60 11.48
CA GLY A 194 8.95 -9.27 12.02
C GLY A 194 7.76 -8.58 11.37
N ALA A 195 7.13 -7.66 12.12
CA ALA A 195 5.79 -7.14 11.81
C ALA A 195 5.75 -5.76 11.10
N ARG A 196 6.89 -5.12 10.85
CA ARG A 196 6.94 -3.79 10.22
C ARG A 196 7.54 -3.87 8.82
N PHE A 197 6.67 -3.81 7.82
CA PHE A 197 7.06 -3.80 6.42
C PHE A 197 6.09 -2.96 5.59
N GLY A 198 6.59 -2.35 4.53
CA GLY A 198 5.76 -1.71 3.51
C GLY A 198 5.10 -2.74 2.61
N VAL A 199 3.96 -2.40 2.00
CA VAL A 199 3.31 -3.27 1.01
C VAL A 199 2.93 -2.46 -0.22
N SER A 200 3.22 -2.99 -1.39
CA SER A 200 2.75 -2.52 -2.69
C SER A 200 2.21 -3.73 -3.46
N ALA A 201 1.05 -3.63 -4.09
CA ALA A 201 0.52 -4.73 -4.88
C ALA A 201 1.19 -4.77 -6.26
N LEU A 202 1.50 -5.96 -6.75
CA LEU A 202 1.69 -6.18 -8.19
C LEU A 202 0.31 -6.20 -8.83
N LEU A 203 -0.10 -5.09 -9.44
CA LEU A 203 -1.41 -5.01 -10.09
C LEU A 203 -1.51 -6.02 -11.24
N PRO A 204 -2.69 -6.63 -11.45
CA PRO A 204 -2.95 -7.45 -12.64
C PRO A 204 -2.64 -6.73 -13.96
N SER A 205 -2.79 -5.40 -14.01
CA SER A 205 -2.49 -4.59 -15.18
C SER A 205 -0.98 -4.37 -15.44
N TYR A 206 -0.11 -4.55 -14.44
CA TYR A 206 1.33 -4.41 -14.62
C TYR A 206 1.87 -5.63 -15.35
N ARG A 207 2.22 -5.47 -16.63
CA ARG A 207 2.75 -6.55 -17.47
C ARG A 207 4.26 -6.44 -17.65
N ASP A 208 4.74 -5.24 -17.95
CA ASP A 208 6.15 -5.01 -18.28
C ASP A 208 6.88 -4.24 -17.17
N VAL A 209 6.30 -3.14 -16.70
CA VAL A 209 6.87 -2.26 -15.67
C VAL A 209 5.81 -1.91 -14.63
N SER A 210 6.22 -1.80 -13.37
CA SER A 210 5.36 -1.41 -12.25
C SER A 210 5.29 0.11 -12.09
N THR A 211 4.65 0.78 -13.05
CA THR A 211 4.40 2.23 -13.02
C THR A 211 2.90 2.52 -13.02
N PRO A 212 2.45 3.57 -12.31
CA PRO A 212 1.07 4.02 -12.43
C PRO A 212 0.68 4.26 -13.88
N GLY A 213 -0.50 3.78 -14.26
CA GLY A 213 -1.08 4.08 -15.57
C GLY A 213 -1.52 5.54 -15.67
N PRO A 214 -1.91 6.00 -16.87
CA PRO A 214 -2.42 7.35 -17.08
C PRO A 214 -3.71 7.62 -16.30
N ASP A 215 -3.89 8.88 -15.89
CA ASP A 215 -5.11 9.41 -15.23
C ASP A 215 -5.78 10.49 -16.10
N ASP A 216 -6.00 10.18 -17.38
CA ASP A 216 -6.41 11.13 -18.42
C ASP A 216 -7.87 10.94 -18.88
N ARG A 217 -8.57 9.92 -18.40
CA ARG A 217 -9.94 9.63 -18.81
C ARG A 217 -10.99 10.25 -17.87
N PRO A 218 -12.20 10.55 -18.38
CA PRO A 218 -13.33 10.92 -17.54
C PRO A 218 -13.68 9.82 -16.54
N VAL A 219 -14.10 10.21 -15.33
CA VAL A 219 -14.56 9.27 -14.31
C VAL A 219 -15.97 8.80 -14.67
N PRO A 220 -16.24 7.49 -14.79
CA PRO A 220 -17.59 6.99 -15.06
C PRO A 220 -18.57 7.37 -13.94
N ALA A 221 -19.84 7.54 -14.30
CA ALA A 221 -20.89 7.82 -13.31
C ALA A 221 -21.22 6.59 -12.42
N ARG A 222 -20.94 5.37 -12.90
CA ARG A 222 -21.22 4.07 -12.23
C ARG A 222 -20.12 3.04 -12.52
#